data_AF-A0A1N7BLC4-F1
#
_entry.id   AF-A0A1N7BLC4-F1
#
_cell.length_a   1.000
_cell.length_b   1.000
_cell.length_c   1.000
_cell.angle_alpha   90.00
_cell.angle_beta   90.00
_cell.angle_gamma   90.00
#
_symmetry.space_group_name_H-M   'P 1'
#
loop_
_entity.id
_entity.type
_entity.pdbx_description
1 polymer ?
#
loop_
_entity_poly.entity_id
_entity_poly.type
_entity_poly.pdbx_seq_one_letter_code
_entity_poly.pdbx_strand_id
1 'polypeptide(L)'
;MHETRRTILKTIGAVAGAGAISGQASAKNAMRLPATKPEMAWAPADESNYDEAERESDLDIRWFIVHVAQGEADWTVNYFQNPDANVSAHYVADHETGDLTQMLAEEDIGWHAGNWPYNQHSLGIEHSGWVNETEYTDELYEASAKIVRWSATEFDFPKRVRRYDIAPCNAKDGEGGVIGHDQIPNPNDCTKPGGISGHYDPGSLWNWGRYEGFIRRWDVESGENAVVLSDDAVHHGPDDHAKTMAVPSGAVGTATGNVLVRKGTQWYKLDFGGTHGWIPADDVLYARFDAGQSVQTTSGLSVRAEPSGERLGVVPEGTAGVIADGPVDTGGYRWWKVEYDGGQTGWSADYWLTAE
;
A
#
# COMPACT_ATOMS: atom_id res chain seq x y z
N MET A 1 -33.61 10.35 -6.88
CA MET A 1 -33.88 9.71 -5.59
C MET A 1 -32.95 8.51 -5.48
N HIS A 2 -31.78 8.73 -4.90
CA HIS A 2 -30.82 7.67 -4.57
C HIS A 2 -30.57 7.76 -3.08
N GLU A 3 -30.83 6.66 -2.37
CA GLU A 3 -30.72 6.56 -0.91
C GLU A 3 -29.25 6.66 -0.48
N THR A 4 -28.93 7.72 0.26
CA THR A 4 -27.67 7.87 1.00
C THR A 4 -27.72 7.01 2.26
N ARG A 5 -26.79 6.07 2.39
CA ARG A 5 -26.64 5.20 3.56
C ARG A 5 -25.68 5.83 4.58
N ARG A 6 -26.22 6.37 5.68
CA ARG A 6 -25.90 6.03 7.09
C ARG A 6 -26.11 7.23 8.03
N THR A 7 -27.17 7.13 8.83
CA THR A 7 -27.28 7.77 10.15
C THR A 7 -27.83 6.71 11.09
N ILE A 8 -27.01 6.04 11.92
CA ILE A 8 -27.49 5.36 13.13
C ILE A 8 -26.39 5.37 14.20
N LEU A 9 -26.54 6.25 15.19
CA LEU A 9 -26.04 6.06 16.54
C LEU A 9 -27.19 6.39 17.50
N LYS A 10 -27.68 5.34 18.18
CA LYS A 10 -28.32 5.29 19.52
C LYS A 10 -29.38 4.19 19.57
N THR A 11 -29.15 3.17 20.40
CA THR A 11 -29.98 2.81 21.58
C THR A 11 -29.68 1.35 21.99
N ILE A 12 -29.29 1.18 23.25
CA ILE A 12 -29.18 -0.11 23.94
C ILE A 12 -30.59 -0.65 24.22
N GLY A 13 -30.87 -1.89 23.84
CA GLY A 13 -32.13 -2.58 24.18
C GLY A 13 -32.07 -4.08 23.84
N ALA A 14 -32.05 -4.92 24.88
CA ALA A 14 -31.95 -6.37 24.79
C ALA A 14 -33.24 -7.06 24.32
N VAL A 15 -33.15 -8.12 23.49
CA VAL A 15 -34.00 -9.33 23.53
C VAL A 15 -33.23 -10.53 22.97
N ALA A 16 -33.29 -11.66 23.69
CA ALA A 16 -32.76 -12.97 23.32
C ALA A 16 -33.63 -13.68 22.26
N GLY A 17 -32.99 -14.42 21.35
CA GLY A 17 -33.68 -15.32 20.43
C GLY A 17 -32.68 -16.19 19.67
N ALA A 18 -32.63 -17.48 20.02
CA ALA A 18 -31.83 -18.50 19.35
C ALA A 18 -32.40 -18.79 17.95
N GLY A 19 -31.52 -18.84 16.95
CA GLY A 19 -31.85 -19.27 15.60
C GLY A 19 -30.58 -19.29 14.74
N ALA A 20 -30.14 -20.49 14.37
CA ALA A 20 -29.01 -20.68 13.47
C ALA A 20 -29.32 -20.05 12.11
N ILE A 21 -28.52 -19.08 11.69
CA ILE A 21 -28.49 -18.56 10.33
C ILE A 21 -27.05 -18.75 9.83
N SER A 22 -26.90 -19.64 8.85
CA SER A 22 -25.77 -19.68 7.95
C SER A 22 -25.70 -18.33 7.23
N GLY A 23 -24.88 -17.42 7.73
CA GLY A 23 -24.62 -16.12 7.13
C GLY A 23 -23.20 -16.05 6.63
N GLN A 24 -23.01 -16.03 5.31
CA GLN A 24 -21.88 -15.32 4.72
C GLN A 24 -21.99 -13.86 5.19
N ALA A 25 -21.26 -13.52 6.25
CA ALA A 25 -21.10 -12.14 6.65
C ALA A 25 -20.31 -11.45 5.54
N SER A 26 -20.97 -10.54 4.82
CA SER A 26 -20.31 -9.62 3.90
C SER A 26 -19.18 -8.92 4.66
N ALA A 27 -17.96 -9.00 4.12
CA ALA A 27 -16.69 -8.58 4.70
C ALA A 27 -16.55 -7.05 4.88
N LYS A 28 -17.60 -6.37 5.34
CA LYS A 28 -17.69 -4.90 5.35
C LYS A 28 -17.59 -4.27 6.73
N ASN A 29 -16.95 -4.91 7.70
CA ASN A 29 -16.69 -4.30 9.03
C ASN A 29 -15.68 -5.13 9.84
N ALA A 30 -14.61 -5.63 9.20
CA ALA A 30 -13.42 -5.91 9.97
C ALA A 30 -12.79 -4.56 10.28
N MET A 31 -13.07 -4.05 11.49
CA MET A 31 -12.50 -2.81 11.99
C MET A 31 -10.98 -3.02 12.07
N ARG A 32 -10.25 -2.77 10.98
CA ARG A 32 -8.79 -2.60 10.99
C ARG A 32 -8.51 -1.63 12.11
N LEU A 33 -7.66 -2.00 13.07
CA LEU A 33 -7.25 -1.04 14.09
C LEU A 33 -6.74 0.20 13.36
N PRO A 34 -7.12 1.42 13.79
CA PRO A 34 -6.53 2.59 13.19
C PRO A 34 -5.03 2.46 13.39
N ALA A 35 -4.28 2.33 12.29
CA ALA A 35 -2.85 2.59 12.37
C ALA A 35 -2.76 4.02 12.90
N THR A 36 -2.22 4.24 14.09
CA THR A 36 -2.17 5.60 14.64
C THR A 36 -1.54 6.52 13.59
N LYS A 37 -2.18 7.68 13.32
CA LYS A 37 -1.62 8.66 12.40
C LYS A 37 -0.16 8.91 12.78
N PRO A 38 0.80 8.76 11.85
CA PRO A 38 2.21 8.94 12.17
C PRO A 38 2.47 10.31 12.76
N GLU A 39 3.40 10.41 13.71
CA GLU A 39 3.89 11.71 14.15
C GLU A 39 4.65 12.37 12.99
N MET A 40 4.35 13.64 12.75
CA MET A 40 4.93 14.45 11.67
C MET A 40 4.93 15.92 12.06
N ALA A 41 5.86 16.69 11.51
CA ALA A 41 5.88 18.14 11.69
C ALA A 41 4.63 18.75 11.05
N TRP A 42 4.06 19.79 11.67
CA TRP A 42 2.98 20.58 11.06
C TRP A 42 3.56 21.89 10.55
N ALA A 43 3.53 22.09 9.23
CA ALA A 43 3.99 23.30 8.57
C ALA A 43 2.98 23.65 7.48
N PRO A 44 1.87 24.33 7.79
CA PRO A 44 0.76 24.47 6.87
C PRO A 44 1.17 25.17 5.56
N ALA A 45 0.58 24.73 4.45
CA ALA A 45 0.58 25.50 3.22
C ALA A 45 -0.17 26.84 3.41
N ASP A 46 0.12 27.82 2.56
CA ASP A 46 -0.63 29.08 2.56
C ASP A 46 -2.10 28.83 2.18
N GLU A 47 -3.03 29.55 2.80
CA GLU A 47 -4.48 29.44 2.53
C GLU A 47 -4.86 29.73 1.08
N SER A 48 -3.98 30.39 0.31
CA SER A 48 -4.16 30.67 -1.11
C SER A 48 -3.93 29.45 -2.02
N ASN A 49 -3.44 28.32 -1.48
CA ASN A 49 -2.96 27.17 -2.25
C ASN A 49 -3.84 25.91 -2.12
N TYR A 50 -5.01 25.97 -1.50
CA TYR A 50 -5.94 24.86 -1.36
C TYR A 50 -7.38 25.36 -1.18
N ASP A 51 -8.35 24.46 -1.26
CA ASP A 51 -9.73 24.76 -0.88
C ASP A 51 -10.05 24.14 0.47
N GLU A 52 -10.56 24.94 1.41
CA GLU A 52 -11.17 24.44 2.65
C GLU A 52 -12.36 23.53 2.31
N ALA A 53 -12.43 22.36 2.95
CA ALA A 53 -13.49 21.40 2.70
C ALA A 53 -13.75 20.47 3.90
N GLU A 54 -14.89 19.78 3.90
CA GLU A 54 -15.23 18.73 4.88
C GLU A 54 -15.27 17.35 4.19
N ARG A 55 -14.20 17.01 3.45
CA ARG A 55 -14.18 15.86 2.53
C ARG A 55 -14.54 14.53 3.20
N GLU A 56 -14.14 14.35 4.46
CA GLU A 56 -14.45 13.13 5.21
C GLU A 56 -15.95 12.83 5.29
N SER A 57 -16.80 13.86 5.16
CA SER A 57 -18.26 13.74 5.13
C SER A 57 -18.90 13.96 3.75
N ASP A 58 -18.25 14.74 2.89
CA ASP A 58 -18.83 15.23 1.62
C ASP A 58 -18.22 14.61 0.35
N LEU A 59 -16.97 14.14 0.40
CA LEU A 59 -16.20 13.66 -0.75
C LEU A 59 -15.35 12.44 -0.37
N ASP A 60 -15.80 11.26 -0.78
CA ASP A 60 -15.13 9.96 -0.58
C ASP A 60 -13.62 10.00 -0.93
N ILE A 61 -12.73 10.10 0.06
CA ILE A 61 -11.28 10.03 -0.14
C ILE A 61 -10.93 8.58 -0.44
N ARG A 62 -10.46 8.31 -1.65
CA ARG A 62 -10.23 6.93 -2.11
C ARG A 62 -8.90 6.70 -2.81
N TRP A 63 -8.16 7.76 -3.08
CA TRP A 63 -6.86 7.69 -3.74
C TRP A 63 -5.76 8.25 -2.85
N PHE A 64 -4.56 7.69 -3.00
CA PHE A 64 -3.35 8.23 -2.43
C PHE A 64 -2.35 8.44 -3.57
N ILE A 65 -1.98 9.68 -3.84
CA ILE A 65 -1.16 10.06 -4.99
C ILE A 65 0.27 10.31 -4.51
N VAL A 66 1.20 9.54 -5.07
CA VAL A 66 2.64 9.67 -4.86
C VAL A 66 3.22 10.62 -5.89
N HIS A 67 3.95 11.63 -5.40
CA HIS A 67 4.69 12.59 -6.21
C HIS A 67 6.18 12.56 -5.88
N VAL A 68 6.98 13.14 -6.80
CA VAL A 68 8.38 13.52 -6.55
C VAL A 68 8.52 15.02 -6.83
N ALA A 69 8.98 15.76 -5.82
CA ALA A 69 8.88 17.22 -5.77
C ALA A 69 9.81 17.97 -6.74
N GLN A 70 10.84 17.31 -7.28
CA GLN A 70 11.92 17.94 -8.06
C GLN A 70 12.74 18.96 -7.26
N GLY A 71 12.92 18.70 -5.96
CA GLY A 71 13.65 19.55 -5.03
C GLY A 71 13.70 18.99 -3.61
N GLU A 72 14.39 19.71 -2.72
CA GLU A 72 14.55 19.33 -1.31
C GLU A 72 13.24 19.49 -0.51
N ALA A 73 13.13 18.79 0.63
CA ALA A 73 11.92 18.82 1.46
C ALA A 73 11.63 20.22 1.99
N ASP A 74 12.63 20.88 2.60
CA ASP A 74 12.52 22.26 3.09
C ASP A 74 12.13 23.23 1.97
N TRP A 75 12.66 23.03 0.76
CA TRP A 75 12.28 23.86 -0.38
C TRP A 75 10.82 23.66 -0.76
N THR A 76 10.36 22.40 -0.79
CA THR A 76 8.97 22.04 -1.11
C THR A 76 7.99 22.61 -0.08
N VAL A 77 8.31 22.50 1.21
CA VAL A 77 7.55 23.11 2.32
C VAL A 77 7.44 24.63 2.13
N ASN A 78 8.57 25.30 1.90
CA ASN A 78 8.59 26.75 1.65
C ASN A 78 7.81 27.14 0.38
N TYR A 79 7.81 26.29 -0.64
CA TYR A 79 7.07 26.54 -1.88
C TYR A 79 5.56 26.53 -1.63
N PHE A 80 5.03 25.55 -0.90
CA PHE A 80 3.61 25.50 -0.54
C PHE A 80 3.19 26.60 0.45
N GLN A 81 4.13 27.20 1.18
CA GLN A 81 3.90 28.38 2.03
C GLN A 81 3.91 29.71 1.28
N ASN A 82 4.27 29.70 -0.01
CA ASN A 82 4.20 30.90 -0.84
C ASN A 82 2.76 31.09 -1.36
N PRO A 83 2.07 32.21 -1.06
CA PRO A 83 0.71 32.46 -1.55
C PRO A 83 0.59 32.50 -3.09
N ASP A 84 1.70 32.70 -3.80
CA ASP A 84 1.72 32.74 -5.27
C ASP A 84 1.94 31.36 -5.91
N ALA A 85 2.12 30.28 -5.13
CA ALA A 85 2.47 28.95 -5.65
C ALA A 85 1.34 28.31 -6.47
N ASN A 86 0.08 28.52 -6.06
CA ASN A 86 -1.12 27.92 -6.65
C ASN A 86 -1.05 26.38 -6.73
N VAL A 87 -0.35 25.74 -5.80
CA VAL A 87 -0.25 24.27 -5.66
C VAL A 87 0.01 23.90 -4.20
N SER A 88 -0.45 22.71 -3.81
CA SER A 88 -0.18 22.13 -2.49
C SER A 88 -0.42 20.62 -2.49
N ALA A 89 0.23 19.91 -1.58
CA ALA A 89 -0.04 18.50 -1.26
C ALA A 89 -0.26 18.37 0.26
N HIS A 90 -0.73 17.21 0.72
CA HIS A 90 -1.06 17.00 2.13
C HIS A 90 0.18 16.73 2.98
N TYR A 91 1.16 16.05 2.38
CA TYR A 91 2.39 15.65 3.06
C TYR A 91 3.62 15.93 2.20
N VAL A 92 4.76 16.14 2.88
CA VAL A 92 6.11 16.15 2.30
C VAL A 92 6.94 15.14 3.09
N ALA A 93 7.76 14.36 2.38
CA ALA A 93 8.68 13.40 2.97
C ALA A 93 10.11 13.66 2.50
N ASP A 94 11.05 13.74 3.45
CA ASP A 94 12.46 14.00 3.17
C ASP A 94 13.20 12.74 2.73
N HIS A 95 13.78 12.73 1.53
CA HIS A 95 14.43 11.55 0.97
C HIS A 95 15.72 11.11 1.66
N GLU A 96 16.40 12.00 2.39
CA GLU A 96 17.62 11.67 3.11
C GLU A 96 17.30 11.11 4.50
N THR A 97 16.37 11.75 5.23
CA THR A 97 16.09 11.41 6.64
C THR A 97 14.85 10.54 6.84
N GLY A 98 13.91 10.56 5.90
CA GLY A 98 12.58 9.98 6.06
C GLY A 98 11.64 10.81 6.94
N ASP A 99 12.01 12.04 7.30
CA ASP A 99 11.17 12.93 8.09
C ASP A 99 9.90 13.31 7.34
N LEU A 100 8.78 13.38 8.07
CA LEU A 100 7.46 13.65 7.53
C LEU A 100 7.00 15.03 7.99
N THR A 101 6.44 15.80 7.05
CA THR A 101 5.76 17.07 7.30
C THR A 101 4.36 17.04 6.74
N GLN A 102 3.37 17.39 7.54
CA GLN A 102 2.00 17.62 7.11
C GLN A 102 1.80 19.10 6.77
N MET A 103 1.22 19.35 5.61
CA MET A 103 1.01 20.68 5.02
C MET A 103 -0.47 21.08 4.97
N LEU A 104 -1.39 20.11 4.92
CA LEU A 104 -2.84 20.35 4.89
C LEU A 104 -3.54 19.38 5.83
N ALA A 105 -4.68 19.80 6.39
CA ALA A 105 -5.59 18.85 7.02
C ALA A 105 -6.16 17.88 5.97
N GLU A 106 -6.47 16.65 6.36
CA GLU A 106 -7.02 15.65 5.44
C GLU A 106 -8.42 15.99 4.93
N GLU A 107 -9.15 16.88 5.61
CA GLU A 107 -10.44 17.36 5.14
C GLU A 107 -10.32 18.35 3.97
N ASP A 108 -9.21 19.09 3.85
CA ASP A 108 -8.98 20.13 2.84
C ASP A 108 -8.54 19.57 1.48
N ILE A 109 -8.87 20.27 0.38
CA ILE A 109 -8.53 19.84 -0.98
C ILE A 109 -7.20 20.47 -1.43
N GLY A 110 -6.13 19.70 -1.41
CA GLY A 110 -4.85 20.10 -2.00
C GLY A 110 -4.87 20.17 -3.54
N TRP A 111 -4.05 21.04 -4.11
CA TRP A 111 -3.95 21.27 -5.56
C TRP A 111 -2.72 20.58 -6.18
N HIS A 112 -2.70 19.24 -6.19
CA HIS A 112 -1.51 18.48 -6.60
C HIS A 112 -1.67 17.64 -7.88
N ALA A 113 -2.86 17.11 -8.19
CA ALA A 113 -3.00 16.11 -9.25
C ALA A 113 -3.12 16.70 -10.67
N GLY A 114 -3.38 18.00 -10.80
CA GLY A 114 -3.69 18.60 -12.11
C GLY A 114 -4.98 18.05 -12.75
N ASN A 115 -5.84 17.42 -11.93
CA ASN A 115 -7.15 16.92 -12.31
C ASN A 115 -8.09 17.10 -11.10
N TRP A 116 -9.09 17.97 -11.24
CA TRP A 116 -9.92 18.41 -10.12
C TRP A 116 -10.69 17.27 -9.41
N PRO A 117 -11.41 16.38 -10.12
CA PRO A 117 -11.96 15.18 -9.49
C PRO A 117 -10.95 14.34 -8.70
N TYR A 118 -9.70 14.22 -9.16
CA TYR A 118 -8.68 13.49 -8.40
C TYR A 118 -8.27 14.26 -7.13
N ASN A 119 -8.02 15.58 -7.20
CA ASN A 119 -7.77 16.41 -6.00
C ASN A 119 -8.87 16.24 -4.94
N GLN A 120 -10.14 16.24 -5.36
CA GLN A 120 -11.30 16.08 -4.47
C GLN A 120 -11.36 14.71 -3.77
N HIS A 121 -10.79 13.67 -4.37
CA HIS A 121 -10.93 12.28 -3.92
C HIS A 121 -9.59 11.64 -3.52
N SER A 122 -8.55 12.45 -3.30
CA SER A 122 -7.22 11.96 -2.99
C SER A 122 -6.50 12.72 -1.89
N LEU A 123 -5.62 12.01 -1.19
CA LEU A 123 -4.49 12.62 -0.50
C LEU A 123 -3.26 12.59 -1.40
N GLY A 124 -2.34 13.53 -1.22
CA GLY A 124 -1.12 13.67 -2.00
C GLY A 124 0.10 13.80 -1.10
N ILE A 125 1.19 13.10 -1.44
CA ILE A 125 2.48 13.21 -0.78
C ILE A 125 3.58 13.57 -1.79
N GLU A 126 4.38 14.57 -1.44
CA GLU A 126 5.60 14.93 -2.16
C GLU A 126 6.80 14.24 -1.51
N HIS A 127 7.50 13.38 -2.24
CA HIS A 127 8.82 12.90 -1.82
C HIS A 127 9.86 13.88 -2.38
N SER A 128 10.70 14.44 -1.50
CA SER A 128 11.79 15.30 -1.97
C SER A 128 12.77 14.51 -2.85
N GLY A 129 13.49 15.19 -3.73
CA GLY A 129 14.40 14.57 -4.68
C GLY A 129 13.99 14.77 -6.14
N TRP A 130 14.60 14.01 -7.04
CA TRP A 130 14.47 14.17 -8.49
C TRP A 130 14.23 12.83 -9.18
N VAL A 131 13.28 12.84 -10.13
CA VAL A 131 12.77 11.63 -10.80
C VAL A 131 13.86 10.76 -11.46
N ASN A 132 14.95 11.38 -11.92
CA ASN A 132 16.04 10.71 -12.64
C ASN A 132 17.36 10.64 -11.85
N GLU A 133 17.38 11.08 -10.60
CA GLU A 133 18.63 11.17 -9.82
C GLU A 133 18.52 10.51 -8.43
N THR A 134 17.37 10.63 -7.77
CA THR A 134 17.21 10.17 -6.39
C THR A 134 16.84 8.70 -6.33
N GLU A 135 17.69 7.90 -5.68
CA GLU A 135 17.33 6.56 -5.19
C GLU A 135 16.80 6.69 -3.75
N TYR A 136 15.64 6.12 -3.50
CA TYR A 136 14.94 6.26 -2.23
C TYR A 136 15.30 5.16 -1.22
N THR A 137 15.47 5.56 0.05
CA THR A 137 15.85 4.71 1.18
C THR A 137 14.67 3.88 1.72
N ASP A 138 14.97 2.82 2.47
CA ASP A 138 13.92 2.07 3.17
C ASP A 138 13.21 2.90 4.21
N GLU A 139 13.97 3.76 4.89
CA GLU A 139 13.48 4.66 5.91
C GLU A 139 12.40 5.57 5.33
N LEU A 140 12.63 6.14 4.14
CA LEU A 140 11.63 6.93 3.44
C LEU A 140 10.41 6.09 3.02
N TYR A 141 10.63 4.95 2.36
CA TYR A 141 9.53 4.11 1.89
C TYR A 141 8.64 3.65 3.06
N GLU A 142 9.23 3.27 4.20
CA GLU A 142 8.51 2.88 5.41
C GLU A 142 7.76 4.08 6.02
N ALA A 143 8.38 5.26 6.10
CA ALA A 143 7.74 6.48 6.60
C ALA A 143 6.50 6.85 5.76
N SER A 144 6.65 6.91 4.45
CA SER A 144 5.56 7.17 3.51
C SER A 144 4.48 6.07 3.56
N ALA A 145 4.87 4.80 3.62
CA ALA A 145 3.93 3.68 3.73
C ALA A 145 3.15 3.67 5.05
N LYS A 146 3.68 4.22 6.15
CA LYS A 146 2.92 4.42 7.40
C LYS A 146 1.74 5.38 7.18
N ILE A 147 1.95 6.48 6.46
CA ILE A 147 0.88 7.43 6.13
C ILE A 147 -0.18 6.74 5.26
N VAL A 148 0.22 6.03 4.21
CA VAL A 148 -0.71 5.27 3.35
C VAL A 148 -1.53 4.28 4.17
N ARG A 149 -0.88 3.52 5.04
CA ARG A 149 -1.55 2.47 5.84
C ARG A 149 -2.61 3.06 6.77
N TRP A 150 -2.30 4.18 7.43
CA TRP A 150 -3.24 4.94 8.24
C TRP A 150 -4.37 5.51 7.37
N SER A 151 -4.04 6.27 6.34
CA SER A 151 -5.03 6.91 5.46
C SER A 151 -6.01 5.90 4.87
N ALA A 152 -5.51 4.77 4.37
CA ALA A 152 -6.33 3.70 3.83
C ALA A 152 -7.25 3.04 4.87
N THR A 153 -6.88 3.10 6.14
CA THR A 153 -7.72 2.60 7.25
C THR A 153 -8.76 3.63 7.65
N GLU A 154 -8.36 4.90 7.76
CA GLU A 154 -9.22 6.02 8.13
C GLU A 154 -10.32 6.25 7.09
N PHE A 155 -9.93 6.27 5.81
CA PHE A 155 -10.82 6.60 4.68
C PHE A 155 -11.34 5.38 3.92
N ASP A 156 -11.11 4.16 4.42
CA ASP A 156 -11.62 2.89 3.86
C ASP A 156 -11.32 2.67 2.37
N PHE A 157 -10.08 2.96 1.94
CA PHE A 157 -9.61 2.64 0.59
C PHE A 157 -8.59 1.48 0.57
N PRO A 158 -8.44 0.76 -0.56
CA PRO A 158 -7.53 -0.39 -0.64
C PRO A 158 -6.06 -0.01 -0.49
N LYS A 159 -5.30 -0.75 0.34
CA LYS A 159 -3.84 -0.61 0.51
C LYS A 159 -3.09 -1.28 -0.63
N ARG A 160 -3.39 -0.90 -1.86
CA ARG A 160 -2.84 -1.54 -3.06
C ARG A 160 -2.31 -0.48 -4.00
N VAL A 161 -1.10 -0.70 -4.48
CA VAL A 161 -0.57 0.04 -5.63
C VAL A 161 -1.32 -0.43 -6.87
N ARG A 162 -1.95 0.51 -7.57
CA ARG A 162 -2.67 0.19 -8.80
C ARG A 162 -1.71 0.17 -9.98
N ARG A 163 -1.83 -0.86 -10.80
CA ARG A 163 -0.99 -1.10 -11.97
C ARG A 163 -1.65 -0.59 -13.26
N TYR A 164 -2.29 0.57 -13.18
CA TYR A 164 -2.89 1.20 -14.34
C TYR A 164 -1.79 1.85 -15.19
N ASP A 165 -1.94 1.81 -16.52
CA ASP A 165 -1.23 2.78 -17.37
C ASP A 165 -1.79 4.19 -17.14
N ILE A 166 -3.13 4.29 -17.04
CA ILE A 166 -3.87 5.50 -16.72
C ILE A 166 -5.04 5.12 -15.80
N ALA A 167 -5.17 5.81 -14.67
CA ALA A 167 -6.27 5.62 -13.73
C ALA A 167 -7.64 5.95 -14.38
N PRO A 168 -8.77 5.47 -13.83
CA PRO A 168 -10.08 5.66 -14.44
C PRO A 168 -10.40 7.12 -14.78
N CYS A 169 -11.03 7.37 -15.93
CA CYS A 169 -11.37 8.74 -16.38
C CYS A 169 -12.19 9.52 -15.35
N ASN A 170 -12.99 8.82 -14.55
CA ASN A 170 -13.74 9.37 -13.42
C ASN A 170 -13.10 8.87 -12.12
N ALA A 171 -12.67 9.78 -11.25
CA ALA A 171 -12.06 9.45 -9.96
C ALA A 171 -12.96 8.61 -9.03
N LYS A 172 -14.28 8.60 -9.26
CA LYS A 172 -15.25 7.78 -8.52
C LYS A 172 -15.40 6.36 -9.07
N ASP A 173 -14.82 6.07 -10.23
CA ASP A 173 -14.82 4.74 -10.80
C ASP A 173 -13.67 3.92 -10.19
N GLY A 174 -13.79 2.60 -10.25
CA GLY A 174 -12.84 1.69 -9.62
C GLY A 174 -12.90 1.70 -8.09
N GLU A 175 -11.93 1.02 -7.50
CA GLU A 175 -11.90 0.72 -6.07
C GLU A 175 -11.07 1.72 -5.24
N GLY A 176 -10.39 2.69 -5.88
CA GLY A 176 -9.41 3.54 -5.19
C GLY A 176 -8.08 2.82 -4.94
N GLY A 177 -7.12 3.45 -4.25
CA GLY A 177 -5.82 2.88 -3.91
C GLY A 177 -4.66 3.85 -4.12
N VAL A 178 -3.46 3.31 -4.23
CA VAL A 178 -2.23 4.11 -4.36
C VAL A 178 -1.83 4.20 -5.83
N ILE A 179 -1.57 5.41 -6.31
CA ILE A 179 -1.18 5.72 -7.69
C ILE A 179 -0.09 6.79 -7.73
N GLY A 180 0.64 6.90 -8.84
CA GLY A 180 1.54 8.01 -9.13
C GLY A 180 0.86 9.17 -9.84
N HIS A 181 1.50 10.34 -9.86
CA HIS A 181 1.02 11.48 -10.64
C HIS A 181 0.98 11.17 -12.14
N ASP A 182 1.96 10.41 -12.62
CA ASP A 182 2.03 9.87 -13.97
C ASP A 182 0.81 9.04 -14.35
N GLN A 183 0.07 8.44 -13.42
CA GLN A 183 -1.12 7.65 -13.74
C GLN A 183 -2.40 8.52 -13.83
N ILE A 184 -2.35 9.80 -13.46
CA ILE A 184 -3.54 10.65 -13.39
C ILE A 184 -4.04 11.00 -14.81
N PRO A 185 -5.31 10.75 -15.16
CA PRO A 185 -5.82 11.11 -16.47
C PRO A 185 -5.84 12.63 -16.65
N ASN A 186 -5.50 13.09 -17.85
CA ASN A 186 -5.66 14.48 -18.23
C ASN A 186 -7.16 14.84 -18.22
N PRO A 187 -7.57 15.95 -17.57
CA PRO A 187 -8.99 16.28 -17.40
C PRO A 187 -9.70 16.63 -18.73
N ASN A 188 -8.95 16.95 -19.78
CA ASN A 188 -9.51 17.27 -21.10
C ASN A 188 -9.43 16.10 -22.09
N ASP A 189 -8.65 15.06 -21.78
CA ASP A 189 -8.42 13.89 -22.63
C ASP A 189 -7.91 12.73 -21.75
N CYS A 190 -8.82 11.94 -21.18
CA CYS A 190 -8.44 10.88 -20.25
C CYS A 190 -7.68 9.69 -20.89
N THR A 191 -7.33 9.78 -22.17
CA THR A 191 -6.37 8.86 -22.81
C THR A 191 -4.92 9.31 -22.63
N LYS A 192 -4.68 10.47 -21.99
CA LYS A 192 -3.35 10.99 -21.67
C LYS A 192 -3.09 10.97 -20.16
N PRO A 193 -1.92 10.48 -19.71
CA PRO A 193 -1.51 10.46 -18.31
C PRO A 193 -0.98 11.82 -17.81
N GLY A 194 -0.63 11.89 -16.51
CA GLY A 194 0.09 13.01 -15.89
C GLY A 194 -0.73 14.25 -15.55
N GLY A 195 -2.06 14.14 -15.47
CA GLY A 195 -2.94 15.29 -15.25
C GLY A 195 -2.87 16.32 -16.38
N ILE A 196 -3.25 17.58 -16.10
CA ILE A 196 -3.32 18.64 -17.12
C ILE A 196 -1.97 18.93 -17.80
N SER A 197 -0.87 18.80 -17.07
CA SER A 197 0.47 19.16 -17.53
C SER A 197 1.29 17.97 -18.06
N GLY A 198 0.76 16.75 -18.00
CA GLY A 198 1.47 15.55 -18.47
C GLY A 198 2.69 15.22 -17.61
N HIS A 199 2.54 15.30 -16.28
CA HIS A 199 3.52 14.87 -15.29
C HIS A 199 3.93 13.41 -15.48
N TYR A 200 5.17 13.10 -15.08
CA TYR A 200 5.78 11.78 -15.22
C TYR A 200 6.38 11.27 -13.90
N ASP A 201 6.26 12.04 -12.82
CA ASP A 201 6.63 11.62 -11.48
C ASP A 201 5.60 10.59 -10.93
N PRO A 202 6.04 9.66 -10.06
CA PRO A 202 7.33 9.59 -9.39
C PRO A 202 8.48 9.02 -10.25
N GLY A 203 8.14 8.55 -11.45
CA GLY A 203 9.04 8.08 -12.51
C GLY A 203 9.88 6.85 -12.18
N SER A 204 10.85 6.54 -13.04
CA SER A 204 11.42 5.18 -13.12
C SER A 204 12.30 4.77 -11.93
N LEU A 205 12.83 5.73 -11.16
CA LEU A 205 13.61 5.42 -9.95
C LEU A 205 12.72 5.14 -8.73
N TRP A 206 11.44 5.52 -8.79
CA TRP A 206 10.48 5.11 -7.77
C TRP A 206 10.17 3.62 -7.89
N ASN A 207 10.45 2.89 -6.81
CA ASN A 207 10.31 1.45 -6.77
C ASN A 207 8.95 1.07 -6.18
N TRP A 208 7.95 0.96 -7.06
CA TRP A 208 6.59 0.62 -6.65
C TRP A 208 6.44 -0.74 -5.96
N GLY A 209 7.27 -1.72 -6.27
CA GLY A 209 7.22 -3.05 -5.64
C GLY A 209 7.76 -3.00 -4.21
N ARG A 210 8.86 -2.27 -4.00
CA ARG A 210 9.41 -1.98 -2.67
C ARG A 210 8.39 -1.21 -1.85
N TYR A 211 7.80 -0.16 -2.41
CA TYR A 211 6.78 0.64 -1.73
C TYR A 211 5.52 -0.17 -1.39
N GLU A 212 5.01 -0.97 -2.32
CA GLU A 212 3.89 -1.88 -2.05
C GLU A 212 4.23 -2.90 -0.95
N GLY A 213 5.46 -3.43 -0.94
CA GLY A 213 5.95 -4.30 0.13
C GLY A 213 5.85 -3.66 1.52
N PHE A 214 6.19 -2.37 1.64
CA PHE A 214 6.06 -1.61 2.88
C PHE A 214 4.60 -1.27 3.23
N ILE A 215 3.79 -0.87 2.24
CA ILE A 215 2.35 -0.59 2.43
C ILE A 215 1.62 -1.84 2.94
N ARG A 216 1.98 -3.00 2.39
CA ARG A 216 1.24 -4.26 2.57
C ARG A 216 1.89 -5.23 3.54
N ARG A 217 3.01 -4.84 4.16
CA ARG A 217 3.85 -5.70 5.00
C ARG A 217 3.04 -6.54 5.99
N TRP A 218 2.05 -5.91 6.61
CA TRP A 218 1.19 -6.49 7.65
C TRP A 218 -0.28 -6.57 7.23
N ASP A 219 -0.57 -6.35 5.94
CA ASP A 219 -1.93 -6.23 5.42
C ASP A 219 -2.20 -7.25 4.32
N VAL A 220 -2.74 -8.40 4.75
CA VAL A 220 -3.04 -9.56 3.91
C VAL A 220 -4.55 -9.61 3.70
N GLU A 221 -4.97 -9.53 2.45
CA GLU A 221 -6.38 -9.60 2.07
C GLU A 221 -6.83 -11.04 1.81
N SER A 222 -8.14 -11.27 1.84
CA SER A 222 -8.71 -12.58 1.54
C SER A 222 -8.28 -13.06 0.15
N GLY A 223 -7.87 -14.33 0.08
CA GLY A 223 -7.38 -14.98 -1.14
C GLY A 223 -5.89 -14.79 -1.37
N GLU A 224 -5.20 -13.96 -0.59
CA GLU A 224 -3.77 -13.75 -0.74
C GLU A 224 -2.96 -14.69 0.12
N ASN A 225 -1.74 -14.94 -0.34
CA ASN A 225 -0.79 -15.71 0.42
C ASN A 225 -0.03 -14.84 1.41
N ALA A 226 0.39 -15.51 2.48
CA ALA A 226 0.97 -14.91 3.65
C ALA A 226 2.03 -15.85 4.22
N VAL A 227 3.18 -15.30 4.60
CA VAL A 227 4.29 -16.07 5.17
C VAL A 227 4.36 -15.87 6.66
N VAL A 228 4.43 -17.00 7.36
CA VAL A 228 4.56 -17.07 8.82
C VAL A 228 5.97 -16.65 9.22
N LEU A 229 6.10 -15.69 10.14
CA LEU A 229 7.41 -15.16 10.52
C LEU A 229 8.09 -15.92 11.67
N SER A 230 7.35 -16.60 12.54
CA SER A 230 7.91 -17.39 13.64
C SER A 230 7.24 -18.76 13.81
N ASP A 231 7.97 -19.73 14.35
CA ASP A 231 7.51 -21.11 14.57
C ASP A 231 6.32 -21.23 15.54
N ASP A 232 6.01 -20.16 16.29
CA ASP A 232 4.97 -20.09 17.31
C ASP A 232 3.83 -19.12 16.98
N ALA A 233 3.83 -18.51 15.78
CA ALA A 233 2.88 -17.46 15.40
C ALA A 233 1.46 -17.94 15.08
N VAL A 234 1.26 -19.23 14.79
CA VAL A 234 -0.05 -19.75 14.36
C VAL A 234 -0.80 -20.36 15.53
N HIS A 235 -2.05 -19.98 15.72
CA HIS A 235 -2.88 -20.37 16.85
C HIS A 235 -4.20 -21.03 16.41
N HIS A 236 -4.76 -21.87 17.27
CA HIS A 236 -6.09 -22.45 17.05
C HIS A 236 -7.24 -21.42 17.16
N GLY A 237 -6.97 -20.21 17.64
CA GLY A 237 -7.95 -19.13 17.80
C GLY A 237 -7.29 -17.75 17.86
N PRO A 238 -8.03 -16.66 17.62
CA PRO A 238 -7.51 -15.29 17.58
C PRO A 238 -7.40 -14.69 19.00
N ASP A 239 -6.68 -15.34 19.90
CA ASP A 239 -6.49 -14.91 21.28
C ASP A 239 -5.09 -15.29 21.75
N ASP A 240 -4.48 -14.40 22.54
CA ASP A 240 -3.15 -14.56 23.14
C ASP A 240 -2.99 -15.82 24.02
N HIS A 241 -4.11 -16.40 24.46
CA HIS A 241 -4.15 -17.64 25.23
C HIS A 241 -4.46 -18.90 24.39
N ALA A 242 -4.71 -18.74 23.09
CA ALA A 242 -4.97 -19.88 22.22
C ALA A 242 -3.69 -20.72 22.03
N LYS A 243 -3.85 -22.04 22.06
CA LYS A 243 -2.73 -22.97 21.83
C LYS A 243 -2.13 -22.72 20.45
N THR A 244 -0.80 -22.69 20.42
CA THR A 244 -0.02 -22.62 19.18
C THR A 244 -0.16 -23.93 18.40
N MET A 245 -0.12 -23.78 17.08
CA MET A 245 -0.10 -24.83 16.08
C MET A 245 1.34 -25.00 15.61
N ALA A 246 1.75 -26.23 15.31
CA ALA A 246 3.07 -26.49 14.74
C ALA A 246 3.09 -26.11 13.25
N VAL A 247 3.27 -24.82 12.97
CA VAL A 247 3.47 -24.27 11.64
C VAL A 247 4.82 -23.54 11.65
N PRO A 248 5.82 -24.00 10.87
CA PRO A 248 7.16 -23.40 10.92
C PRO A 248 7.18 -22.00 10.31
N SER A 249 8.15 -21.18 10.75
CA SER A 249 8.54 -19.96 10.07
C SER A 249 8.88 -20.25 8.60
N GLY A 250 8.48 -19.35 7.70
CA GLY A 250 8.56 -19.52 6.25
C GLY A 250 7.39 -20.29 5.64
N ALA A 251 6.49 -20.89 6.43
CA ALA A 251 5.30 -21.53 5.89
C ALA A 251 4.39 -20.50 5.21
N VAL A 252 3.89 -20.85 4.02
CA VAL A 252 2.93 -20.04 3.26
C VAL A 252 1.52 -20.55 3.52
N GLY A 253 0.62 -19.66 3.92
CA GLY A 253 -0.81 -19.94 4.03
C GLY A 253 -1.64 -18.94 3.25
N THR A 254 -2.81 -19.36 2.77
CA THR A 254 -3.75 -18.49 2.06
C THR A 254 -4.73 -17.88 3.04
N ALA A 255 -4.85 -16.55 3.06
CA ALA A 255 -5.82 -15.85 3.88
C ALA A 255 -7.25 -16.21 3.43
N THR A 256 -8.03 -16.83 4.31
CA THR A 256 -9.39 -17.31 3.99
C THR A 256 -10.48 -16.25 4.10
N GLY A 257 -10.08 -15.00 4.35
CA GLY A 257 -10.99 -13.92 4.71
C GLY A 257 -11.49 -14.06 6.16
N ASN A 258 -12.00 -12.95 6.68
CA ASN A 258 -12.24 -12.66 8.10
C ASN A 258 -10.99 -12.20 8.85
N VAL A 259 -10.71 -10.91 8.76
CA VAL A 259 -9.84 -10.22 9.71
C VAL A 259 -10.62 -10.02 11.00
N LEU A 260 -10.05 -10.45 12.14
CA LEU A 260 -10.65 -10.25 13.45
C LEU A 260 -9.76 -9.36 14.30
N VAL A 261 -10.37 -8.38 14.97
CA VAL A 261 -9.67 -7.61 16.00
C VAL A 261 -10.12 -8.08 17.37
N ARG A 262 -9.16 -8.50 18.20
CA ARG A 262 -9.37 -8.92 19.58
C ARG A 262 -8.36 -8.24 20.48
N LYS A 263 -8.84 -7.57 21.54
CA LYS A 263 -8.02 -6.85 22.54
C LYS A 263 -6.99 -5.88 21.93
N GLY A 264 -7.28 -5.28 20.76
CA GLY A 264 -6.35 -4.38 20.11
C GLY A 264 -5.28 -5.07 19.24
N THR A 265 -5.42 -6.37 18.96
CA THR A 265 -4.59 -7.09 17.99
C THR A 265 -5.42 -7.51 16.80
N GLN A 266 -4.90 -7.29 15.59
CA GLN A 266 -5.48 -7.77 14.35
C GLN A 266 -5.01 -9.19 14.05
N TRP A 267 -5.95 -10.05 13.67
CA TRP A 267 -5.72 -11.48 13.41
C TRP A 267 -6.22 -11.87 12.02
N TYR A 268 -5.39 -12.62 11.31
CA TYR A 268 -5.73 -13.25 10.03
C TYR A 268 -5.99 -14.73 10.22
N LYS A 269 -6.93 -15.27 9.45
CA LYS A 269 -7.15 -16.71 9.36
C LYS A 269 -6.50 -17.25 8.09
N LEU A 270 -5.46 -18.06 8.24
CA LEU A 270 -4.75 -18.68 7.14
C LEU A 270 -5.16 -20.14 6.97
N ASP A 271 -5.22 -20.60 5.71
CA ASP A 271 -5.34 -21.99 5.31
C ASP A 271 -4.01 -22.52 4.78
N PHE A 272 -3.53 -23.60 5.38
CA PHE A 272 -2.31 -24.32 5.05
C PHE A 272 -2.66 -25.67 4.43
N GLY A 273 -3.34 -25.66 3.28
CA GLY A 273 -3.72 -26.89 2.56
C GLY A 273 -4.81 -27.72 3.26
N GLY A 274 -5.83 -27.06 3.80
CA GLY A 274 -6.96 -27.63 4.53
C GLY A 274 -6.87 -27.47 6.05
N THR A 275 -5.68 -27.16 6.58
CA THR A 275 -5.47 -26.88 8.00
C THR A 275 -5.54 -25.38 8.25
N HIS A 276 -6.44 -24.96 9.13
CA HIS A 276 -6.68 -23.54 9.37
C HIS A 276 -6.09 -23.09 10.71
N GLY A 277 -5.47 -21.91 10.72
CA GLY A 277 -4.93 -21.27 11.92
C GLY A 277 -5.15 -19.75 11.93
N TRP A 278 -5.01 -19.15 13.09
CA TRP A 278 -5.07 -17.71 13.31
C TRP A 278 -3.69 -17.16 13.61
N ILE A 279 -3.31 -16.07 12.97
CA ILE A 279 -2.00 -15.43 13.12
C ILE A 279 -2.18 -13.94 13.38
N PRO A 280 -1.47 -13.33 14.34
CA PRO A 280 -1.53 -11.88 14.53
C PRO A 280 -0.87 -11.17 13.34
N ALA A 281 -1.30 -9.93 13.07
CA ALA A 281 -0.85 -9.19 11.90
C ALA A 281 0.66 -8.91 11.87
N ASP A 282 1.29 -8.79 13.05
CA ASP A 282 2.73 -8.53 13.17
C ASP A 282 3.60 -9.76 12.87
N ASP A 283 3.00 -10.96 12.84
CA ASP A 283 3.72 -12.22 12.59
C ASP A 283 3.48 -12.79 11.17
N VAL A 284 2.85 -12.01 10.30
CA VAL A 284 2.58 -12.42 8.92
C VAL A 284 3.14 -11.42 7.91
N LEU A 285 3.72 -11.94 6.83
CA LEU A 285 4.20 -11.14 5.71
C LEU A 285 3.37 -11.40 4.47
N TYR A 286 2.84 -10.35 3.81
CA TYR A 286 2.18 -10.48 2.51
C TYR A 286 3.10 -11.17 1.49
N ALA A 287 2.60 -12.23 0.84
CA ALA A 287 3.27 -12.96 -0.21
C ALA A 287 2.64 -12.63 -1.57
N ARG A 288 3.37 -11.85 -2.38
CA ARG A 288 2.93 -11.44 -3.73
C ARG A 288 2.84 -12.61 -4.71
N PHE A 289 3.72 -13.59 -4.56
CA PHE A 289 3.74 -14.78 -5.37
C PHE A 289 3.57 -16.05 -4.55
N ASP A 290 3.10 -17.10 -5.22
CA ASP A 290 2.93 -18.43 -4.65
C ASP A 290 4.17 -19.27 -4.97
N ALA A 291 4.53 -20.20 -4.06
CA ALA A 291 5.50 -21.23 -4.41
C ALA A 291 4.96 -22.05 -5.60
N GLY A 292 5.77 -22.21 -6.64
CA GLY A 292 5.38 -22.82 -7.90
C GLY A 292 4.71 -21.88 -8.90
N GLN A 293 4.50 -20.61 -8.57
CA GLN A 293 3.95 -19.63 -9.51
C GLN A 293 4.96 -19.29 -10.60
N SER A 294 4.48 -19.31 -11.86
CA SER A 294 5.21 -18.77 -13.00
C SER A 294 5.31 -17.25 -12.92
N VAL A 295 6.52 -16.76 -13.09
CA VAL A 295 6.86 -15.34 -13.08
C VAL A 295 7.78 -15.00 -14.24
N GLN A 296 7.79 -13.73 -14.62
CA GLN A 296 8.66 -13.19 -15.65
C GLN A 296 9.40 -11.96 -15.15
N THR A 297 10.64 -11.77 -15.62
CA THR A 297 11.39 -10.55 -15.34
C THR A 297 10.89 -9.36 -16.17
N THR A 298 10.74 -8.20 -15.55
CA THR A 298 10.34 -6.95 -16.22
C THR A 298 11.53 -6.06 -16.61
N SER A 299 12.74 -6.50 -16.29
CA SER A 299 14.00 -5.85 -16.67
C SER A 299 15.16 -6.86 -16.60
N GLY A 300 16.38 -6.43 -16.94
CA GLY A 300 17.58 -7.20 -16.66
C GLY A 300 17.76 -7.37 -15.15
N LEU A 301 17.46 -8.55 -14.62
CA LEU A 301 17.30 -8.79 -13.18
C LEU A 301 18.49 -9.56 -12.59
N SER A 302 19.08 -8.99 -11.53
CA SER A 302 20.17 -9.63 -10.78
C SER A 302 19.67 -10.85 -10.02
N VAL A 303 20.39 -11.97 -10.18
CA VAL A 303 20.18 -13.19 -9.40
C VAL A 303 21.28 -13.30 -8.35
N ARG A 304 20.92 -13.59 -7.10
CA ARG A 304 21.83 -13.63 -5.94
C ARG A 304 21.83 -14.97 -5.23
N ALA A 305 22.93 -15.27 -4.53
CA ALA A 305 23.09 -16.51 -3.78
C ALA A 305 22.15 -16.57 -2.56
N GLU A 306 21.99 -15.43 -1.89
CA GLU A 306 21.12 -15.21 -0.74
C GLU A 306 20.38 -13.87 -0.91
N PRO A 307 19.28 -13.62 -0.19
CA PRO A 307 18.63 -12.32 -0.14
C PRO A 307 19.64 -11.21 0.23
N SER A 308 19.76 -10.18 -0.61
CA SER A 308 20.77 -9.11 -0.48
C SER A 308 22.24 -9.57 -0.44
N GLY A 309 22.51 -10.83 -0.78
CA GLY A 309 23.84 -11.42 -0.76
C GLY A 309 24.64 -11.21 -2.05
N GLU A 310 25.64 -12.06 -2.29
CA GLU A 310 26.47 -12.01 -3.48
C GLU A 310 25.66 -12.18 -4.78
N ARG A 311 25.98 -11.39 -5.81
CA ARG A 311 25.36 -11.49 -7.14
C ARG A 311 25.98 -12.63 -7.95
N LEU A 312 25.16 -13.60 -8.32
CA LEU A 312 25.52 -14.74 -9.17
C LEU A 312 25.49 -14.40 -10.65
N GLY A 313 24.62 -13.48 -11.07
CA GLY A 313 24.46 -13.12 -12.48
C GLY A 313 23.35 -12.10 -12.71
N VAL A 314 22.97 -11.95 -13.98
CA VAL A 314 21.75 -11.25 -14.41
C VAL A 314 21.05 -12.10 -15.45
N VAL A 315 19.75 -12.26 -15.28
CA VAL A 315 18.86 -12.80 -16.32
C VAL A 315 18.28 -11.65 -17.15
N PRO A 316 18.16 -11.77 -18.48
CA PRO A 316 17.55 -10.74 -19.32
C PRO A 316 16.11 -10.39 -18.93
N GLU A 317 15.62 -9.24 -19.37
CA GLU A 317 14.18 -8.92 -19.35
C GLU A 317 13.37 -9.95 -20.15
N GLY A 318 12.15 -10.25 -19.69
CA GLY A 318 11.26 -11.22 -20.30
C GLY A 318 11.64 -12.68 -20.00
N THR A 319 12.59 -12.93 -19.09
CA THR A 319 12.98 -14.29 -18.73
C THR A 319 11.93 -14.89 -17.78
N ALA A 320 11.33 -15.99 -18.21
CA ALA A 320 10.40 -16.77 -17.41
C ALA A 320 11.12 -17.59 -16.33
N GLY A 321 10.41 -17.87 -15.24
CA GLY A 321 10.87 -18.75 -14.17
C GLY A 321 9.74 -19.12 -13.22
N VAL A 322 10.06 -19.92 -12.22
CA VAL A 322 9.12 -20.39 -11.21
C VAL A 322 9.60 -19.99 -9.82
N ILE A 323 8.69 -19.47 -9.01
CA ILE A 323 8.97 -19.12 -7.61
C ILE A 323 9.23 -20.41 -6.81
N ALA A 324 10.44 -20.53 -6.27
CA ALA A 324 10.87 -21.68 -5.50
C ALA A 324 10.80 -21.44 -3.99
N ASP A 325 10.99 -20.20 -3.54
CA ASP A 325 11.01 -19.83 -2.12
C ASP A 325 10.81 -18.31 -1.93
N GLY A 326 10.56 -17.88 -0.69
CA GLY A 326 10.30 -16.49 -0.31
C GLY A 326 8.82 -16.22 0.04
N PRO A 327 8.47 -14.94 0.33
CA PRO A 327 9.35 -13.78 0.32
C PRO A 327 10.24 -13.69 1.56
N VAL A 328 11.39 -13.05 1.40
CA VAL A 328 12.25 -12.61 2.51
C VAL A 328 12.51 -11.11 2.35
N ASP A 329 12.23 -10.31 3.38
CA ASP A 329 12.50 -8.88 3.37
C ASP A 329 13.86 -8.58 4.03
N THR A 330 14.84 -8.14 3.25
CA THR A 330 16.16 -7.73 3.77
C THR A 330 16.92 -6.85 2.78
N GLY A 331 17.85 -6.02 3.27
CA GLY A 331 18.59 -5.04 2.47
C GLY A 331 17.69 -4.18 1.58
N GLY A 332 16.49 -3.91 2.07
CA GLY A 332 15.49 -3.07 1.43
C GLY A 332 14.72 -3.65 0.27
N TYR A 333 14.90 -4.93 -0.02
CA TYR A 333 14.07 -5.58 -1.03
C TYR A 333 13.34 -6.74 -0.41
N ARG A 334 12.17 -7.01 -0.98
CA ARG A 334 11.54 -8.32 -0.88
C ARG A 334 12.19 -9.23 -1.90
N TRP A 335 12.65 -10.38 -1.45
CA TRP A 335 13.38 -11.34 -2.27
C TRP A 335 12.57 -12.60 -2.48
N TRP A 336 12.61 -13.11 -3.69
CA TRP A 336 12.06 -14.40 -4.07
C TRP A 336 13.16 -15.26 -4.68
N LYS A 337 13.21 -16.53 -4.28
CA LYS A 337 14.06 -17.48 -4.97
C LYS A 337 13.33 -17.93 -6.22
N VAL A 338 13.96 -17.78 -7.37
CA VAL A 338 13.38 -18.11 -8.68
C VAL A 338 14.24 -19.15 -9.36
N GLU A 339 13.60 -20.18 -9.91
CA GLU A 339 14.16 -21.13 -10.85
C GLU A 339 13.85 -20.64 -12.27
N TYR A 340 14.79 -19.96 -12.91
CA TYR A 340 14.59 -19.42 -14.26
C TYR A 340 14.74 -20.50 -15.33
N ASP A 341 13.98 -20.39 -16.42
CA ASP A 341 13.98 -21.34 -17.55
C ASP A 341 15.35 -21.49 -18.25
N GLY A 342 16.26 -20.53 -18.04
CA GLY A 342 17.66 -20.58 -18.47
C GLY A 342 18.59 -21.42 -17.57
N GLY A 343 18.07 -22.08 -16.54
CA GLY A 343 18.82 -22.92 -15.60
C GLY A 343 19.56 -22.17 -14.50
N GLN A 344 19.45 -20.85 -14.43
CA GLN A 344 19.96 -20.06 -13.31
C GLN A 344 18.92 -20.06 -12.17
N THR A 345 19.34 -20.39 -10.96
CA THR A 345 18.49 -20.37 -9.77
C THR A 345 19.11 -19.46 -8.71
N GLY A 346 18.30 -18.63 -8.08
CA GLY A 346 18.73 -17.79 -6.96
C GLY A 346 17.72 -16.70 -6.59
N TRP A 347 18.11 -15.82 -5.70
CA TRP A 347 17.25 -14.78 -5.15
C TRP A 347 17.22 -13.53 -6.04
N SER A 348 16.02 -13.09 -6.38
CA SER A 348 15.75 -11.91 -7.19
C SER A 348 14.74 -11.01 -6.47
N ALA A 349 14.87 -9.70 -6.66
CA ALA A 349 14.00 -8.75 -5.97
C ALA A 349 12.60 -8.68 -6.62
N ASP A 350 11.57 -8.65 -5.78
CA ASP A 350 10.13 -8.69 -6.12
C ASP A 350 9.71 -7.71 -7.21
N TYR A 351 10.25 -6.49 -7.18
CA TYR A 351 9.80 -5.42 -8.06
C TYR A 351 9.93 -5.75 -9.55
N TRP A 352 11.02 -6.44 -9.91
CA TRP A 352 11.31 -6.79 -11.30
C TRP A 352 10.73 -8.15 -11.69
N LEU A 353 9.80 -8.69 -10.89
CA LEU A 353 9.03 -9.88 -11.18
C LEU A 353 7.56 -9.50 -11.39
N THR A 354 6.94 -10.14 -12.36
CA THR A 354 5.49 -10.15 -12.57
C THR A 354 4.99 -11.58 -12.69
N ALA A 355 3.73 -11.82 -12.33
CA ALA A 355 3.07 -13.08 -12.67
C ALA A 355 2.96 -13.20 -14.20
N GLU A 356 3.14 -14.41 -14.73
CA GLU A 356 2.86 -14.75 -16.14
C GLU A 356 1.38 -15.04 -16.43
#